data_AF-A0A545TNF6-F1
#
_entry.id   AF-A0A545TNF6-F1
#
_cell.length_a   1.000
_cell.length_b   1.000
_cell.length_c   1.000
_cell.angle_alpha   90.00
_cell.angle_beta   90.00
_cell.angle_gamma   90.00
#
_symmetry.space_group_name_H-M   'P 1'
#
loop_
_entity.id
_entity.type
_entity.pdbx_description
1 polymer ?
#
loop_
_entity_poly.entity_id
_entity_poly.type
_entity_poly.pdbx_seq_one_letter_code
_entity_poly.pdbx_strand_id
1 'polypeptide(L)'
;MRSLAILFLVLPLLGCNGSDDDDNDNGVKALRIDASGVTEPVDLIERLSGRLFEIDENGEHLVSLDRNQDFFDLAILYNAQGSGCRLTASDRQRAEEWRLQCDFDITCLPNAEPVCAKQALPDNDLFTFRYRSFENSCRAYEASAMVAFSGTGCGDLNNTTVPDLHEPVFVAALADIEVDTEPHTVVSASIDGDIARLVFEVRGGCGEHDFDLVIDDDFTSGGTVRTSSLSVYGEDNDGCTDLIDVPKRFDLTPVKEIYKRQFPNAVGNQTVVIRNIGNYRFRLD
;
A
#
# COMPACT_ATOMS: atom_id res chain seq x y z
N MET A 1 43.74 -10.02 48.66
CA MET A 1 43.12 -8.69 48.94
C MET A 1 43.98 -7.60 48.35
N ARG A 2 43.69 -7.18 47.12
CA ARG A 2 44.05 -5.88 46.54
C ARG A 2 42.96 -5.56 45.51
N SER A 3 42.08 -4.63 45.85
CA SER A 3 41.05 -4.12 44.95
C SER A 3 41.72 -3.35 43.81
N LEU A 4 41.40 -3.74 42.58
CA LEU A 4 41.75 -3.01 41.37
C LEU A 4 40.59 -2.04 41.09
N ALA A 5 40.81 -0.75 41.29
CA ALA A 5 39.86 0.29 40.90
C ALA A 5 39.98 0.51 39.39
N ILE A 6 38.92 0.20 38.64
CA ILE A 6 38.80 0.50 37.22
C ILE A 6 38.24 1.93 37.10
N LEU A 7 39.09 2.82 36.61
CA LEU A 7 38.79 4.20 36.28
C LEU A 7 38.02 4.21 34.94
N PHE A 8 36.70 4.37 34.97
CA PHE A 8 35.93 4.67 33.76
C PHE A 8 36.10 6.15 33.42
N LEU A 9 36.78 6.42 32.32
CA LEU A 9 36.75 7.71 31.65
C LEU A 9 35.33 7.92 31.11
N VAL A 10 34.60 8.85 31.71
CA VAL A 10 33.37 9.42 31.12
C VAL A 10 33.82 10.46 30.10
N LEU A 11 33.77 10.09 28.82
CA LEU A 11 33.81 11.06 27.72
C LEU A 11 32.47 11.79 27.69
N PRO A 12 32.42 13.13 27.74
CA PRO A 12 31.19 13.85 27.47
C PRO A 12 30.84 13.63 26.00
N LEU A 13 29.73 12.95 25.76
CA LEU A 13 29.06 12.99 24.46
C LEU A 13 28.73 14.45 24.18
N LEU A 14 29.32 14.98 23.11
CA LEU A 14 28.93 16.26 22.52
C LEU A 14 27.44 16.16 22.21
N GLY A 15 26.66 16.95 22.94
CA GLY A 15 25.23 17.07 22.73
C GLY A 15 24.96 17.56 21.31
N CYS A 16 24.00 16.91 20.66
CA CYS A 16 23.24 17.56 19.61
C CYS A 16 22.65 18.84 20.24
N ASN A 17 23.04 20.00 19.71
CA ASN A 17 22.38 21.27 19.99
C ASN A 17 20.93 21.14 19.49
N GLY A 18 20.04 20.67 20.36
CA GLY A 18 18.61 20.98 20.26
C GLY A 18 18.46 22.45 20.60
N SER A 19 18.11 23.26 19.61
CA SER A 19 17.59 24.59 19.86
C SER A 19 16.22 24.44 20.55
N ASP A 20 16.24 24.46 21.87
CA ASP A 20 15.08 24.76 22.70
C ASP A 20 14.75 26.25 22.52
N ASP A 21 14.03 26.61 21.45
CA ASP A 21 13.40 27.92 21.31
C ASP A 21 11.95 27.73 20.80
N ASP A 22 11.02 28.27 21.59
CA ASP A 22 9.59 28.51 21.35
C ASP A 22 8.56 27.38 21.56
N ASP A 23 8.48 26.94 22.81
CA ASP A 23 7.27 26.41 23.48
C ASP A 23 6.14 27.48 23.53
N ASN A 24 5.46 27.73 22.41
CA ASN A 24 4.05 28.16 22.43
C ASN A 24 3.34 28.08 21.07
N ASP A 25 3.86 27.32 20.11
CA ASP A 25 3.10 27.07 18.91
C ASP A 25 2.01 26.05 19.24
N ASN A 26 0.75 26.40 19.00
CA ASN A 26 -0.37 25.45 19.05
C ASN A 26 -0.31 24.47 17.85
N GLY A 27 0.92 24.14 17.43
CA GLY A 27 1.39 23.65 16.14
C GLY A 27 0.48 22.60 15.57
N VAL A 28 -0.47 23.06 14.77
CA VAL A 28 -1.21 22.19 13.88
C VAL A 28 -0.21 21.85 12.79
N LYS A 29 0.30 20.61 12.79
CA LYS A 29 1.04 20.10 11.62
C LYS A 29 0.08 20.19 10.44
N ALA A 30 0.51 20.87 9.38
CA ALA A 30 -0.25 21.04 8.16
C ALA A 30 0.55 20.47 7.00
N LEU A 31 -0.14 19.72 6.15
CA LEU A 31 0.37 19.17 4.91
C LEU A 31 0.01 20.11 3.78
N ARG A 32 1.00 20.50 2.98
CA ARG A 32 0.76 21.30 1.79
C ARG A 32 0.59 20.40 0.57
N ILE A 33 -0.44 20.64 -0.23
CA ILE A 33 -0.69 19.94 -1.49
C ILE A 33 -0.78 20.98 -2.62
N ASP A 34 0.19 21.00 -3.52
CA ASP A 34 0.20 21.82 -4.75
C ASP A 34 -0.51 21.05 -5.88
N ALA A 35 -1.74 21.44 -6.18
CA ALA A 35 -2.61 20.77 -7.14
C ALA A 35 -2.59 21.46 -8.51
N SER A 36 -2.46 20.66 -9.57
CA SER A 36 -2.44 21.11 -10.96
C SER A 36 -3.18 20.15 -11.88
N GLY A 37 -3.85 20.70 -12.91
CA GLY A 37 -4.64 19.92 -13.85
C GLY A 37 -5.98 19.42 -13.31
N VAL A 38 -6.40 19.84 -12.12
CA VAL A 38 -7.65 19.38 -11.48
C VAL A 38 -8.85 20.02 -12.18
N THR A 39 -9.70 19.19 -12.79
CA THR A 39 -10.93 19.61 -13.48
C THR A 39 -12.23 19.02 -12.91
N GLU A 40 -12.12 17.96 -12.10
CA GLU A 40 -13.19 17.31 -11.33
C GLU A 40 -12.61 16.88 -9.96
N PRO A 41 -13.44 16.62 -8.94
CA PRO A 41 -12.95 16.25 -7.62
C PRO A 41 -12.02 15.03 -7.62
N VAL A 42 -10.96 15.12 -6.82
CA VAL A 42 -10.03 14.03 -6.49
C VAL A 42 -10.09 13.78 -5.00
N ASP A 43 -10.50 12.58 -4.63
CA ASP A 43 -10.49 12.16 -3.24
C ASP A 43 -9.11 11.59 -2.91
N LEU A 44 -8.47 12.21 -1.93
CA LEU A 44 -7.26 11.74 -1.30
C LEU A 44 -7.59 11.11 0.05
N ILE A 45 -6.82 10.10 0.43
CA ILE A 45 -6.87 9.48 1.74
C ILE A 45 -5.49 9.52 2.38
N GLU A 46 -5.43 9.91 3.65
CA GLU A 46 -4.25 9.66 4.48
C GLU A 46 -4.44 8.28 5.13
N ARG A 47 -3.65 7.29 4.67
CA ARG A 47 -3.89 5.86 4.93
C ARG A 47 -3.70 5.48 6.40
N LEU A 48 -2.92 6.23 7.18
CA LEU A 48 -2.67 5.91 8.59
C LEU A 48 -3.86 6.30 9.48
N SER A 49 -4.41 7.51 9.29
CA SER A 49 -5.57 8.04 10.03
C SER A 49 -6.90 7.67 9.39
N GLY A 50 -6.91 7.28 8.10
CA GLY A 50 -8.11 7.07 7.30
C GLY A 50 -8.85 8.37 6.97
N ARG A 51 -8.20 9.53 7.17
CA ARG A 51 -8.82 10.83 6.91
C ARG A 51 -8.85 11.14 5.42
N LEU A 52 -9.93 11.77 4.99
CA LEU A 52 -10.18 12.09 3.59
C LEU A 52 -10.05 13.58 3.32
N PHE A 53 -9.64 13.88 2.09
CA PHE A 53 -9.52 15.22 1.55
C PHE A 53 -10.03 15.20 0.13
N GLU A 54 -10.91 16.14 -0.19
CA GLU A 54 -11.34 16.37 -1.56
C GLU A 54 -10.54 17.55 -2.11
N ILE A 55 -9.91 17.37 -3.27
CA ILE A 55 -9.25 18.43 -4.02
C ILE A 55 -10.05 18.67 -5.30
N ASP A 56 -10.75 19.79 -5.38
CA ASP A 56 -11.67 20.14 -6.46
C ASP A 56 -11.18 21.29 -7.35
N GLU A 57 -10.06 21.93 -6.99
CA GLU A 57 -9.45 23.00 -7.78
C GLU A 57 -7.91 22.99 -7.75
N ASN A 58 -7.31 23.67 -8.74
CA ASN A 58 -5.87 23.90 -8.79
C ASN A 58 -5.42 24.88 -7.70
N GLY A 59 -4.16 24.75 -7.25
CA GLY A 59 -3.55 25.66 -6.30
C GLY A 59 -3.00 24.96 -5.06
N GLU A 60 -2.64 25.77 -4.07
CA GLU A 60 -2.09 25.28 -2.81
C GLU A 60 -3.22 24.96 -1.83
N HIS A 61 -3.25 23.73 -1.32
CA HIS A 61 -4.19 23.25 -0.31
C HIS A 61 -3.45 22.93 0.98
N LEU A 62 -4.02 23.33 2.11
CA LEU A 62 -3.46 23.05 3.44
C LEU A 62 -4.37 22.08 4.19
N VAL A 63 -3.81 20.92 4.51
CA VAL A 63 -4.48 19.85 5.22
C VAL A 63 -3.96 19.78 6.64
N SER A 64 -4.79 20.13 7.62
CA SER A 64 -4.45 19.98 9.04
C SER A 64 -4.41 18.50 9.42
N LEU A 65 -3.41 18.09 10.20
CA LEU A 65 -3.17 16.70 10.60
C LEU A 65 -3.23 16.51 12.12
N ASP A 66 -3.27 15.25 12.55
CA ASP A 66 -3.22 14.92 13.97
C ASP A 66 -1.83 15.21 14.56
N ARG A 67 -1.84 15.79 15.78
CA ARG A 67 -0.63 16.30 16.45
C ARG A 67 0.42 15.23 16.75
N ASN A 68 0.01 13.97 16.85
CA ASN A 68 0.88 12.85 17.23
C ASN A 68 1.41 12.07 16.02
N GLN A 69 1.16 12.56 14.80
CA GLN A 69 1.58 11.89 13.59
C GLN A 69 2.88 12.52 13.07
N ASP A 70 3.92 11.69 12.95
CA ASP A 70 5.24 12.11 12.46
C ASP A 70 5.44 11.81 10.97
N PHE A 71 4.57 11.00 10.36
CA PHE A 71 4.67 10.52 8.99
C PHE A 71 3.33 10.57 8.28
N PHE A 72 3.31 10.76 6.96
CA PHE A 72 2.09 10.84 6.16
C PHE A 72 2.14 9.85 5.01
N ASP A 73 1.06 9.10 4.81
CA ASP A 73 0.88 8.21 3.66
C ASP A 73 -0.37 8.68 2.93
N LEU A 74 -0.19 9.59 1.95
CA LEU A 74 -1.29 10.05 1.13
C LEU A 74 -1.41 9.20 -0.13
N ALA A 75 -2.63 8.80 -0.45
CA ALA A 75 -2.95 8.14 -1.71
C ALA A 75 -4.16 8.78 -2.39
N ILE A 76 -4.22 8.66 -3.72
CA ILE A 76 -5.44 8.95 -4.48
C ILE A 76 -6.39 7.78 -4.24
N LEU A 77 -7.51 8.05 -3.58
CA LEU A 77 -8.57 7.08 -3.34
C LEU A 77 -9.49 6.97 -4.56
N TYR A 78 -9.91 8.12 -5.08
CA TYR A 78 -10.83 8.22 -6.20
C TYR A 78 -10.51 9.44 -7.05
N ASN A 79 -10.75 9.31 -8.35
CA ASN A 79 -10.52 10.36 -9.31
C ASN A 79 -11.69 10.41 -10.30
N ALA A 80 -12.47 11.50 -10.24
CA ALA A 80 -13.61 11.70 -11.11
C ALA A 80 -13.23 12.15 -12.53
N GLN A 81 -12.00 12.62 -12.75
CA GLN A 81 -11.59 13.30 -13.99
C GLN A 81 -11.46 12.38 -15.20
N GLY A 82 -11.39 11.06 -15.00
CA GLY A 82 -11.19 10.08 -16.07
C GLY A 82 -9.80 10.14 -16.75
N SER A 83 -9.08 11.26 -16.65
CA SER A 83 -7.64 11.37 -16.88
C SER A 83 -6.86 10.84 -15.68
N GLY A 84 -5.60 10.47 -15.89
CA GLY A 84 -4.75 10.04 -14.79
C GLY A 84 -4.42 11.19 -13.84
N CYS A 85 -4.56 10.96 -12.53
CA CYS A 85 -3.94 11.78 -11.50
C CYS A 85 -2.74 11.05 -10.92
N ARG A 86 -1.72 11.81 -10.52
CA ARG A 86 -0.53 11.32 -9.84
C ARG A 86 -0.26 12.22 -8.66
N LEU A 87 0.02 11.59 -7.54
CA LEU A 87 0.46 12.25 -6.33
C LEU A 87 1.96 12.00 -6.14
N THR A 88 2.72 13.04 -5.83
CA THR A 88 4.18 12.97 -5.65
C THR A 88 4.61 13.83 -4.47
N ALA A 89 5.50 13.35 -3.61
CA ALA A 89 6.12 14.19 -2.59
C ALA A 89 7.29 15.01 -3.19
N SER A 90 7.39 16.29 -2.81
CA SER A 90 8.43 17.22 -3.29
C SER A 90 9.79 16.99 -2.64
N ASP A 91 9.79 16.70 -1.33
CA ASP A 91 10.93 16.23 -0.56
C ASP A 91 10.52 14.93 0.15
N ARG A 92 11.06 13.83 -0.36
CA ARG A 92 10.75 12.47 0.08
C ARG A 92 11.17 12.19 1.52
N GLN A 93 12.02 13.02 2.12
CA GLN A 93 12.49 12.81 3.50
C GLN A 93 11.67 13.55 4.57
N ARG A 94 10.78 14.48 4.16
CA ARG A 94 9.95 15.24 5.11
C ARG A 94 8.48 15.38 4.71
N ALA A 95 8.10 15.02 3.49
CA ALA A 95 6.72 14.94 3.00
C ALA A 95 5.79 16.11 3.41
N GLU A 96 6.32 17.29 3.75
CA GLU A 96 5.52 18.46 4.15
C GLU A 96 4.81 19.10 2.95
N GLU A 97 5.29 18.80 1.74
CA GLU A 97 4.73 19.30 0.49
C GLU A 97 4.58 18.17 -0.53
N TRP A 98 3.34 17.95 -0.92
CA TRP A 98 2.90 17.02 -1.96
C TRP A 98 2.47 17.81 -3.19
N ARG A 99 2.58 17.17 -4.35
CA ARG A 99 2.10 17.68 -5.63
C ARG A 99 1.11 16.69 -6.21
N LEU A 100 -0.10 17.17 -6.45
CA LEU A 100 -1.15 16.46 -7.20
C LEU A 100 -1.16 16.99 -8.63
N GLN A 101 -0.95 16.13 -9.61
CA GLN A 101 -0.99 16.48 -11.03
C GLN A 101 -2.03 15.60 -11.74
N CYS A 102 -2.96 16.18 -12.50
CA CYS A 102 -4.07 15.45 -13.17
C CYS A 102 -4.18 15.69 -14.68
N ASP A 103 -3.25 16.43 -15.28
CA ASP A 103 -3.27 16.85 -16.68
C ASP A 103 -2.39 16.00 -17.61
N PHE A 104 -2.00 14.79 -17.20
CA PHE A 104 -1.20 13.93 -18.06
C PHE A 104 -2.06 12.98 -18.88
N ASP A 105 -1.86 13.04 -20.19
CA ASP A 105 -2.53 12.21 -21.18
C ASP A 105 -1.95 10.80 -21.10
N ILE A 106 -2.63 9.90 -20.37
CA ILE A 106 -2.23 8.50 -20.32
C ILE A 106 -2.64 7.84 -21.64
N THR A 107 -1.66 7.59 -22.51
CA THR A 107 -1.91 6.80 -23.71
C THR A 107 -1.75 5.31 -23.38
N CYS A 108 -2.87 4.63 -23.12
CA CYS A 108 -2.86 3.18 -22.92
C CYS A 108 -2.67 2.42 -24.24
N LEU A 109 -1.77 1.43 -24.24
CA LEU A 109 -1.57 0.55 -25.38
C LEU A 109 -2.78 -0.40 -25.51
N PRO A 110 -3.40 -0.50 -26.70
CA PRO A 110 -4.65 -1.26 -26.88
C PRO A 110 -4.47 -2.78 -26.85
N ASN A 111 -3.23 -3.28 -26.95
CA ASN A 111 -2.93 -4.71 -27.06
C ASN A 111 -2.39 -5.32 -25.75
N ALA A 112 -2.55 -4.61 -24.63
CA ALA A 112 -2.16 -5.13 -23.32
C ALA A 112 -3.22 -6.12 -22.78
N GLU A 113 -2.80 -7.02 -21.89
CA GLU A 113 -3.67 -8.03 -21.32
C GLU A 113 -4.67 -7.42 -20.32
N PRO A 114 -5.91 -7.96 -20.25
CA PRO A 114 -6.89 -7.52 -19.27
C PRO A 114 -6.42 -7.81 -17.85
N VAL A 115 -6.88 -6.99 -16.92
CA VAL A 115 -6.57 -7.13 -15.50
C VAL A 115 -7.82 -7.15 -14.65
N CYS A 116 -7.74 -7.80 -13.50
CA CYS A 116 -8.68 -7.59 -12.42
C CYS A 116 -8.09 -6.57 -11.44
N ALA A 117 -8.86 -5.52 -11.12
CA ALA A 117 -8.42 -4.51 -10.17
C ALA A 117 -9.55 -4.12 -9.20
N LYS A 118 -9.14 -3.73 -7.99
CA LYS A 118 -9.99 -3.25 -6.91
C LYS A 118 -10.10 -1.73 -7.01
N GLN A 119 -11.30 -1.21 -7.29
CA GLN A 119 -11.57 0.22 -7.47
C GLN A 119 -12.45 0.75 -6.34
N ALA A 120 -12.14 1.93 -5.80
CA ALA A 120 -13.05 2.61 -4.88
C ALA A 120 -14.38 2.95 -5.57
N LEU A 121 -15.50 2.82 -4.86
CA LEU A 121 -16.80 3.28 -5.36
C LEU A 121 -16.98 4.78 -5.03
N PRO A 122 -17.58 5.56 -5.95
CA PRO A 122 -17.82 6.99 -5.74
C PRO A 122 -18.96 7.28 -4.75
N ASP A 123 -19.71 6.27 -4.31
CA ASP A 123 -20.83 6.47 -3.38
C ASP A 123 -20.28 6.70 -1.96
N ASN A 124 -20.94 7.59 -1.18
CA ASN A 124 -20.59 8.07 0.18
C ASN A 124 -20.24 7.02 1.26
N ASP A 125 -20.20 5.73 0.92
CA ASP A 125 -19.70 4.66 1.80
C ASP A 125 -18.18 4.51 1.56
N LEU A 126 -17.44 5.46 2.14
CA LEU A 126 -16.04 5.83 1.93
C LEU A 126 -14.97 4.73 2.06
N PHE A 127 -15.37 3.48 2.26
CA PHE A 127 -14.48 2.33 2.34
C PHE A 127 -15.04 1.15 1.55
N THR A 128 -15.85 1.42 0.53
CA THR A 128 -16.46 0.38 -0.29
C THR A 128 -15.74 0.30 -1.62
N PHE A 129 -15.11 -0.84 -1.85
CA PHE A 129 -14.38 -1.11 -3.08
C PHE A 129 -15.10 -2.17 -3.88
N ARG A 130 -14.86 -2.18 -5.18
CA ARG A 130 -15.40 -3.18 -6.10
C ARG A 130 -14.30 -3.71 -7.01
N TYR A 131 -14.22 -5.03 -7.11
CA TYR A 131 -13.40 -5.66 -8.14
C TYR A 131 -14.04 -5.51 -9.52
N ARG A 132 -13.26 -5.04 -10.50
CA ARG A 132 -13.72 -4.84 -11.87
C ARG A 132 -12.63 -5.27 -12.85
N SER A 133 -13.10 -5.82 -13.98
CA SER A 133 -12.21 -6.12 -15.11
C SER A 133 -11.91 -4.83 -15.86
N PHE A 134 -10.64 -4.59 -16.15
CA PHE A 134 -10.17 -3.50 -17.00
C PHE A 134 -9.53 -4.09 -18.26
N GLU A 135 -9.57 -3.32 -19.36
CA GLU A 135 -8.96 -3.74 -20.63
C GLU A 135 -7.45 -4.00 -20.48
N ASN A 136 -6.79 -3.27 -19.58
CA ASN A 136 -5.40 -3.46 -19.21
C ASN A 136 -5.05 -2.71 -17.91
N SER A 137 -3.84 -2.92 -17.40
CA SER A 137 -3.32 -2.26 -16.18
C SER A 137 -3.28 -0.74 -16.29
N CYS A 138 -3.04 -0.19 -17.49
CA CYS A 138 -3.04 1.24 -17.72
C CYS A 138 -4.45 1.85 -17.51
N ARG A 139 -5.50 1.19 -18.02
CA ARG A 139 -6.90 1.58 -17.75
C ARG A 139 -7.29 1.42 -16.28
N ALA A 140 -6.76 0.42 -15.60
CA ALA A 140 -6.94 0.28 -14.15
C ALA A 140 -6.30 1.45 -13.40
N TYR A 141 -5.07 1.84 -13.78
CA TYR A 141 -4.35 2.97 -13.20
C TYR A 141 -5.06 4.31 -13.43
N GLU A 142 -5.55 4.59 -14.65
CA GLU A 142 -6.39 5.78 -14.93
C GLU A 142 -7.57 5.89 -13.96
N ALA A 143 -8.18 4.75 -13.64
CA ALA A 143 -9.31 4.64 -12.74
C ALA A 143 -8.94 4.59 -11.25
N SER A 144 -7.66 4.79 -10.91
CA SER A 144 -7.09 4.64 -9.55
C SER A 144 -7.43 3.28 -8.92
N ALA A 145 -7.46 2.23 -9.74
CA ALA A 145 -7.76 0.87 -9.30
C ALA A 145 -6.48 0.07 -9.02
N MET A 146 -6.46 -0.62 -7.89
CA MET A 146 -5.34 -1.46 -7.45
C MET A 146 -5.40 -2.82 -8.15
N VAL A 147 -4.40 -3.14 -8.96
CA VAL A 147 -4.37 -4.38 -9.75
C VAL A 147 -4.17 -5.59 -8.82
N ALA A 148 -5.00 -6.61 -8.97
CA ALA A 148 -4.93 -7.86 -8.22
C ALA A 148 -4.34 -9.02 -9.03
N PHE A 149 -4.58 -9.08 -10.34
CA PHE A 149 -3.96 -10.06 -11.24
C PHE A 149 -4.18 -9.67 -12.71
N SER A 150 -3.36 -10.22 -13.62
CA SER A 150 -3.39 -9.97 -15.06
C SER A 150 -3.75 -11.22 -15.89
N GLY A 151 -3.74 -11.08 -17.22
CA GLY A 151 -4.01 -12.15 -18.19
C GLY A 151 -5.49 -12.49 -18.38
N THR A 152 -6.35 -12.08 -17.45
CA THR A 152 -7.77 -12.43 -17.43
C THR A 152 -8.61 -11.38 -16.69
N GLY A 153 -9.91 -11.28 -17.00
CA GLY A 153 -10.84 -10.44 -16.23
C GLY A 153 -11.10 -11.00 -14.82
N CYS A 154 -11.87 -10.28 -13.99
CA CYS A 154 -12.14 -10.63 -12.59
C CYS A 154 -12.97 -11.90 -12.35
N GLY A 155 -13.60 -12.49 -13.37
CA GLY A 155 -14.39 -13.71 -13.19
C GLY A 155 -15.50 -13.51 -12.15
N ASP A 156 -15.56 -14.37 -11.13
CA ASP A 156 -16.60 -14.25 -10.09
C ASP A 156 -16.38 -13.06 -9.16
N LEU A 157 -15.16 -12.52 -9.10
CA LEU A 157 -14.91 -11.27 -8.37
C LEU A 157 -15.51 -10.06 -9.07
N ASN A 158 -15.90 -10.16 -10.34
CA ASN A 158 -16.41 -8.99 -11.05
C ASN A 158 -17.69 -8.46 -10.40
N ASN A 159 -17.66 -7.21 -9.96
CA ASN A 159 -18.68 -6.55 -9.14
C ASN A 159 -18.83 -7.05 -7.70
N THR A 160 -17.92 -7.88 -7.21
CA THR A 160 -17.85 -8.20 -5.77
C THR A 160 -17.40 -6.95 -5.03
N THR A 161 -18.23 -6.53 -4.09
CA THR A 161 -17.94 -5.44 -3.18
C THR A 161 -17.16 -5.96 -1.98
N VAL A 162 -16.06 -5.32 -1.65
CA VAL A 162 -15.31 -5.58 -0.42
C VAL A 162 -15.33 -4.33 0.46
N PRO A 163 -15.73 -4.46 1.73
CA PRO A 163 -15.54 -3.39 2.69
C PRO A 163 -14.04 -3.33 3.02
N ASP A 164 -13.50 -2.12 3.14
CA ASP A 164 -12.14 -1.78 3.54
C ASP A 164 -11.11 -1.58 2.40
N LEU A 165 -10.20 -0.65 2.65
CA LEU A 165 -9.12 -0.15 1.79
C LEU A 165 -8.00 -1.18 1.60
N HIS A 166 -8.03 -2.33 2.29
CA HIS A 166 -6.98 -3.35 2.23
C HIS A 166 -6.45 -3.58 0.80
N GLU A 167 -5.14 -3.44 0.63
CA GLU A 167 -4.48 -3.65 -0.66
C GLU A 167 -4.80 -5.08 -1.15
N PRO A 168 -5.20 -5.27 -2.41
CA PRO A 168 -5.39 -6.62 -2.92
C PRO A 168 -4.04 -7.33 -2.96
N VAL A 169 -4.01 -8.62 -2.64
CA VAL A 169 -2.86 -9.45 -3.00
C VAL A 169 -2.71 -9.45 -4.52
N PHE A 170 -1.48 -9.25 -4.99
CA PHE A 170 -1.14 -9.39 -6.39
C PHE A 170 -0.82 -10.86 -6.69
N VAL A 171 -1.62 -11.50 -7.53
CA VAL A 171 -1.44 -12.90 -7.94
C VAL A 171 -0.88 -12.93 -9.36
N ALA A 172 0.34 -13.43 -9.52
CA ALA A 172 1.02 -13.50 -10.80
C ALA A 172 2.18 -14.51 -10.76
N ALA A 173 2.61 -14.96 -11.95
CA ALA A 173 3.77 -15.83 -12.06
C ALA A 173 5.03 -15.09 -11.59
N LEU A 174 5.66 -15.56 -10.51
CA LEU A 174 6.81 -14.88 -9.91
C LEU A 174 8.01 -14.77 -10.85
N ALA A 175 8.09 -15.62 -11.90
CA ALA A 175 9.12 -15.55 -12.92
C ALA A 175 9.02 -14.30 -13.81
N ASP A 176 7.84 -13.68 -13.88
CA ASP A 176 7.54 -12.54 -14.75
C ASP A 176 7.57 -11.20 -13.99
N ILE A 177 7.84 -11.23 -12.68
CA ILE A 177 7.83 -10.05 -11.81
C ILE A 177 9.26 -9.73 -11.42
N GLU A 178 9.73 -8.56 -11.86
CA GLU A 178 10.93 -7.96 -11.30
C GLU A 178 10.55 -7.32 -9.96
N VAL A 179 10.92 -8.01 -8.88
CA VAL A 179 10.73 -7.49 -7.54
C VAL A 179 11.99 -6.75 -7.11
N ASP A 180 11.88 -5.43 -7.03
CA ASP A 180 12.83 -4.64 -6.26
C ASP A 180 12.45 -4.76 -4.78
N THR A 181 13.41 -5.18 -3.95
CA THR A 181 13.13 -5.47 -2.53
C THR A 181 14.07 -4.69 -1.65
N GLU A 182 13.51 -3.88 -0.77
CA GLU A 182 14.24 -3.36 0.36
C GLU A 182 14.41 -4.42 1.47
N PRO A 183 15.50 -4.35 2.26
CA PRO A 183 15.65 -5.19 3.44
C PRO A 183 14.52 -4.95 4.44
N HIS A 184 13.78 -6.00 4.76
CA HIS A 184 12.68 -5.98 5.73
C HIS A 184 12.60 -7.28 6.52
N THR A 185 11.93 -7.24 7.67
CA THR A 185 11.59 -8.41 8.48
C THR A 185 10.09 -8.45 8.74
N VAL A 186 9.44 -9.60 8.58
CA VAL A 186 8.05 -9.77 9.04
C VAL A 186 8.07 -10.15 10.51
N VAL A 187 7.69 -9.23 11.40
CA VAL A 187 7.70 -9.47 12.86
C VAL A 187 6.47 -10.23 13.33
N SER A 188 5.34 -10.05 12.65
CA SER A 188 4.13 -10.84 12.88
C SER A 188 3.31 -11.00 11.61
N ALA A 189 2.63 -12.14 11.50
CA ALA A 189 1.73 -12.44 10.40
C ALA A 189 0.54 -13.28 10.89
N SER A 190 -0.65 -13.00 10.38
CA SER A 190 -1.86 -13.76 10.66
C SER A 190 -2.84 -13.70 9.50
N ILE A 191 -3.76 -14.67 9.44
CA ILE A 191 -4.86 -14.69 8.47
C ILE A 191 -6.16 -14.82 9.25
N ASP A 192 -7.14 -13.99 8.90
CA ASP A 192 -8.47 -13.97 9.50
C ASP A 192 -9.50 -13.73 8.39
N GLY A 193 -10.24 -14.79 8.04
CA GLY A 193 -11.08 -14.78 6.86
C GLY A 193 -10.27 -14.54 5.58
N ASP A 194 -10.70 -13.58 4.78
CA ASP A 194 -10.06 -13.16 3.53
C ASP A 194 -9.04 -12.03 3.74
N ILE A 195 -8.55 -11.81 4.97
CA ILE A 195 -7.59 -10.75 5.28
C ILE A 195 -6.30 -11.35 5.85
N ALA A 196 -5.18 -11.05 5.22
CA ALA A 196 -3.85 -11.24 5.80
C ALA A 196 -3.42 -9.98 6.55
N ARG A 197 -2.95 -10.11 7.79
CA ARG A 197 -2.41 -9.01 8.59
C ARG A 197 -0.94 -9.26 8.85
N LEU A 198 -0.09 -8.34 8.42
CA LEU A 198 1.35 -8.40 8.59
C LEU A 198 1.83 -7.17 9.35
N VAL A 199 2.89 -7.32 10.11
CA VAL A 199 3.67 -6.21 10.63
C VAL A 199 5.08 -6.38 10.11
N PHE A 200 5.56 -5.35 9.42
CA PHE A 200 6.89 -5.29 8.85
C PHE A 200 7.78 -4.43 9.74
N GLU A 201 8.97 -4.93 10.06
CA GLU A 201 10.06 -4.11 10.58
C GLU A 201 10.94 -3.72 9.38
N VAL A 202 11.00 -2.42 9.10
CA VAL A 202 11.84 -1.85 8.03
C VAL A 202 12.78 -0.82 8.62
N ARG A 203 13.93 -0.63 7.96
CA ARG A 203 14.81 0.50 8.26
C ARG A 203 14.28 1.71 7.52
N GLY A 204 14.11 2.81 8.23
CA GLY A 204 13.74 4.08 7.63
C GLY A 204 12.79 4.84 8.55
N GLY A 205 11.69 5.26 7.97
CA GLY A 205 10.64 6.03 8.63
C GLY A 205 10.60 7.47 8.20
N CYS A 206 11.50 7.97 7.36
CA CYS A 206 11.38 9.33 6.84
C CYS A 206 10.77 9.41 5.45
N GLY A 207 10.72 8.28 4.74
CA GLY A 207 10.11 8.13 3.43
C GLY A 207 8.87 7.25 3.45
N GLU A 208 8.19 7.22 2.31
CA GLU A 208 7.12 6.28 2.03
C GLU A 208 7.70 4.90 1.71
N HIS A 209 7.09 3.86 2.28
CA HIS A 209 7.35 2.48 1.91
C HIS A 209 6.04 1.87 1.39
N ASP A 210 6.10 1.37 0.17
CA ASP A 210 5.03 0.60 -0.46
C ASP A 210 5.24 -0.90 -0.18
N PHE A 211 4.14 -1.58 0.12
CA PHE A 211 4.17 -2.98 0.49
C PHE A 211 3.24 -3.75 -0.43
N ASP A 212 3.80 -4.70 -1.18
CA ASP A 212 3.03 -5.58 -2.05
C ASP A 212 3.16 -7.02 -1.57
N LEU A 213 2.01 -7.65 -1.31
CA LEU A 213 1.97 -9.09 -1.11
C LEU A 213 1.74 -9.78 -2.46
N VAL A 214 2.77 -10.47 -2.94
CA VAL A 214 2.75 -11.16 -4.24
C VAL A 214 2.67 -12.67 -4.07
N ILE A 215 1.62 -13.29 -4.58
CA ILE A 215 1.42 -14.73 -4.49
C ILE A 215 1.59 -15.35 -5.87
N ASP A 216 2.41 -16.39 -5.94
CA ASP A 216 2.61 -17.15 -7.17
C ASP A 216 1.29 -17.79 -7.61
N ASP A 217 1.01 -17.72 -8.90
CA ASP A 217 -0.16 -18.37 -9.47
C ASP A 217 0.06 -19.87 -9.67
N ASP A 218 1.27 -20.44 -9.53
CA ASP A 218 1.46 -21.92 -9.58
C ASP A 218 1.01 -22.64 -8.29
N PHE A 219 -0.29 -22.91 -8.19
CA PHE A 219 -0.85 -23.74 -7.11
C PHE A 219 -0.61 -25.23 -7.38
N THR A 220 -0.12 -25.96 -6.37
CA THR A 220 -0.06 -27.43 -6.48
C THR A 220 -1.44 -28.07 -6.47
N SER A 221 -1.56 -29.28 -7.00
CA SER A 221 -2.80 -30.07 -6.98
C SER A 221 -3.36 -30.40 -5.58
N GLY A 222 -2.57 -30.19 -4.51
CA GLY A 222 -3.02 -30.26 -3.11
C GLY A 222 -3.43 -28.90 -2.53
N GLY A 223 -3.51 -27.87 -3.37
CA GLY A 223 -3.81 -26.50 -3.01
C GLY A 223 -2.72 -25.75 -2.25
N THR A 224 -1.53 -26.34 -2.11
CA THR A 224 -0.38 -25.63 -1.52
C THR A 224 0.19 -24.70 -2.58
N VAL A 225 0.28 -23.40 -2.28
CA VAL A 225 1.09 -22.46 -3.07
C VAL A 225 2.54 -22.85 -2.87
N ARG A 226 3.28 -23.10 -3.96
CA ARG A 226 4.68 -23.51 -3.86
C ARG A 226 5.57 -22.39 -3.32
N THR A 227 5.19 -21.15 -3.61
CA THR A 227 6.02 -19.96 -3.48
C THR A 227 5.11 -18.76 -3.26
N SER A 228 5.36 -17.99 -2.21
CA SER A 228 4.88 -16.60 -2.14
C SER A 228 6.10 -15.72 -1.99
N SER A 229 6.07 -14.58 -2.66
CA SER A 229 7.06 -13.53 -2.51
C SER A 229 6.45 -12.42 -1.68
N LEU A 230 7.26 -11.79 -0.85
CA LEU A 230 6.86 -10.57 -0.19
C LEU A 230 7.77 -9.48 -0.70
N SER A 231 7.13 -8.48 -1.29
CA SER A 231 7.80 -7.39 -1.98
C SER A 231 7.60 -6.15 -1.13
N VAL A 232 8.69 -5.56 -0.66
CA VAL A 232 8.66 -4.27 0.00
C VAL A 232 9.45 -3.35 -0.90
N TYR A 233 8.76 -2.41 -1.50
CA TYR A 233 9.35 -1.36 -2.31
C TYR A 233 9.37 -0.12 -1.44
N GLY A 234 10.54 0.41 -1.15
CA GLY A 234 10.63 1.73 -0.55
C GLY A 234 11.61 2.57 -1.32
N GLU A 235 11.67 3.82 -0.93
CA GLU A 235 12.74 4.67 -1.41
C GLU A 235 14.00 4.39 -0.60
N ASP A 236 14.96 3.74 -1.28
CA ASP A 236 16.27 3.26 -0.81
C ASP A 236 17.20 4.34 -0.19
N ASN A 237 16.67 5.55 0.05
CA ASN A 237 17.43 6.73 0.45
C ASN A 237 16.61 7.71 1.32
N ASP A 238 15.65 7.21 2.10
CA ASP A 238 15.22 7.96 3.28
C ASP A 238 16.46 8.08 4.20
N GLY A 239 16.79 9.28 4.67
CA GLY A 239 18.03 9.50 5.42
C GLY A 239 18.02 8.87 6.81
N CYS A 240 17.03 8.03 7.12
CA CYS A 240 16.69 7.58 8.45
C CYS A 240 17.09 6.11 8.62
N THR A 241 17.59 5.81 9.81
CA THR A 241 18.19 4.48 10.09
C THR A 241 17.48 3.75 11.21
N ASP A 242 16.40 4.34 11.73
CA ASP A 242 15.62 3.74 12.79
C ASP A 242 14.83 2.55 12.25
N LEU A 243 14.56 1.59 13.13
CA LEU A 243 13.68 0.46 12.80
C LEU A 243 12.27 0.84 13.23
N ILE A 244 11.33 0.75 12.29
CA ILE A 244 9.92 1.03 12.53
C ILE A 244 9.06 -0.17 12.20
N ASP A 245 7.99 -0.35 12.97
CA ASP A 245 6.96 -1.37 12.74
C ASP A 245 5.82 -0.78 11.89
N VAL A 246 5.58 -1.35 10.72
CA VAL A 246 4.54 -0.94 9.77
C VAL A 246 3.47 -2.03 9.67
N PRO A 247 2.27 -1.82 10.24
CA PRO A 247 1.17 -2.76 10.10
C PRO A 247 0.50 -2.62 8.72
N LYS A 248 0.33 -3.73 8.02
CA LYS A 248 -0.38 -3.79 6.73
C LYS A 248 -1.42 -4.89 6.72
N ARG A 249 -2.41 -4.72 5.84
CA ARG A 249 -3.52 -5.65 5.67
C ARG A 249 -3.79 -5.87 4.19
N PHE A 250 -3.83 -7.12 3.78
CA PHE A 250 -4.03 -7.52 2.39
C PHE A 250 -5.30 -8.34 2.21
N ASP A 251 -6.04 -8.05 1.16
CA ASP A 251 -7.22 -8.81 0.74
C ASP A 251 -6.80 -10.06 -0.05
N LEU A 252 -7.13 -11.24 0.49
CA LEU A 252 -6.82 -12.56 -0.06
C LEU A 252 -7.90 -13.07 -1.04
N THR A 253 -8.99 -12.33 -1.24
CA THR A 253 -10.04 -12.68 -2.19
C THR A 253 -9.52 -13.00 -3.60
N PRO A 254 -8.51 -12.28 -4.15
CA PRO A 254 -7.88 -12.63 -5.43
C PRO A 254 -7.28 -14.04 -5.47
N VAL A 255 -6.69 -14.51 -4.37
CA VAL A 255 -6.09 -15.85 -4.26
C VAL A 255 -7.15 -16.94 -4.44
N LYS A 256 -8.31 -16.76 -3.80
CA LYS A 256 -9.45 -17.67 -3.93
C LYS A 256 -9.96 -17.76 -5.36
N GLU A 257 -10.03 -16.61 -6.05
CA GLU A 257 -10.48 -16.55 -7.45
C GLU A 257 -9.52 -17.26 -8.40
N ILE A 258 -8.21 -17.00 -8.30
CA ILE A 258 -7.22 -17.69 -9.14
C ILE A 258 -7.21 -19.19 -8.85
N TYR A 259 -7.30 -19.59 -7.57
CA TYR A 259 -7.41 -21.00 -7.21
C TYR A 259 -8.61 -21.68 -7.88
N LYS A 260 -9.80 -21.04 -7.83
CA LYS A 260 -11.02 -21.59 -8.43
C LYS A 260 -10.86 -21.82 -9.93
N ARG A 261 -10.15 -20.93 -10.64
CA ARG A 261 -9.90 -21.05 -12.08
C ARG A 261 -9.00 -22.22 -12.43
N GLN A 262 -7.97 -22.45 -11.61
CA GLN A 262 -7.05 -23.55 -11.83
C GLN A 262 -7.65 -24.90 -11.47
N PHE A 263 -8.54 -24.92 -10.47
CA PHE A 263 -9.23 -26.13 -10.02
C PHE A 263 -10.76 -25.98 -10.14
N PRO A 264 -11.33 -25.92 -11.36
CA PRO A 264 -12.76 -25.64 -11.57
C PRO A 264 -13.70 -26.73 -11.01
N ASN A 265 -13.17 -27.90 -10.66
CA ASN A 265 -13.93 -29.00 -10.06
C ASN A 265 -13.75 -29.11 -8.54
N ALA A 266 -12.95 -28.21 -7.92
CA ALA A 266 -12.76 -28.21 -6.47
C ALA A 266 -14.02 -27.67 -5.77
N VAL A 267 -14.44 -28.35 -4.69
CA VAL A 267 -15.63 -28.00 -3.91
C VAL A 267 -15.36 -28.14 -2.41
N GLY A 268 -16.13 -27.45 -1.58
CA GLY A 268 -16.00 -27.51 -0.13
C GLY A 268 -14.81 -26.73 0.41
N ASN A 269 -14.27 -27.14 1.55
CA ASN A 269 -13.21 -26.40 2.24
C ASN A 269 -11.86 -26.62 1.55
N GLN A 270 -11.23 -25.52 1.15
CA GLN A 270 -9.89 -25.47 0.58
C GLN A 270 -8.90 -24.90 1.60
N THR A 271 -7.62 -25.18 1.41
CA THR A 271 -6.56 -24.55 2.19
C THR A 271 -5.38 -24.25 1.29
N VAL A 272 -5.02 -22.97 1.25
CA VAL A 272 -3.82 -22.47 0.60
C VAL A 272 -2.80 -22.11 1.69
N VAL A 273 -1.60 -22.69 1.61
CA VAL A 273 -0.49 -22.33 2.51
C VAL A 273 0.25 -21.15 1.91
N ILE A 274 0.16 -19.98 2.54
CA ILE A 274 0.90 -18.77 2.14
C ILE A 274 2.18 -18.73 2.96
N ARG A 275 3.34 -18.83 2.29
CA ARG A 275 4.65 -18.95 2.96
C ARG A 275 4.89 -17.73 3.85
N ASN A 276 5.41 -17.97 5.05
CA ASN A 276 5.71 -16.97 6.09
C ASN A 276 4.48 -16.21 6.65
N ILE A 277 3.26 -16.53 6.21
CA ILE A 277 2.02 -15.88 6.68
C ILE A 277 1.13 -16.89 7.40
N GLY A 278 0.77 -18.00 6.75
CA GLY A 278 -0.07 -19.02 7.37
C GLY A 278 -0.98 -19.78 6.42
N ASN A 279 -2.01 -20.42 6.98
CA ASN A 279 -2.99 -21.20 6.22
C ASN A 279 -4.22 -20.35 5.91
N TYR A 280 -4.38 -19.97 4.64
CA TYR A 280 -5.60 -19.34 4.15
C TYR A 280 -6.66 -20.42 3.87
N ARG A 281 -7.77 -20.36 4.59
CA ARG A 281 -8.87 -21.34 4.49
C ARG A 281 -10.12 -20.65 3.97
N PHE A 282 -10.66 -21.18 2.87
CA PHE A 282 -11.89 -20.68 2.28
C PHE A 282 -12.78 -21.84 1.83
N ARG A 283 -14.04 -21.54 1.53
CA ARG A 283 -15.01 -22.51 0.99
C ARG A 283 -15.34 -22.17 -0.46
N LEU A 284 -15.37 -23.21 -1.29
CA LEU A 284 -15.92 -23.17 -2.64
C LEU A 284 -17.29 -23.85 -2.65
N ASP A 285 -18.23 -23.24 -3.35
CA ASP A 285 -19.60 -23.74 -3.51
C ASP A 285 -19.72 -24.83 -4.57
#